data_AF-A0A2J8LZV7-F1
#
_entry.id   AF-A0A2J8LZV7-F1
#
_cell.length_a   1.000
_cell.length_b   1.000
_cell.length_c   1.000
_cell.angle_alpha   90.00
_cell.angle_beta   90.00
_cell.angle_gamma   90.00
#
_symmetry.space_group_name_H-M   'P 1'
#
loop_
_entity.id
_entity.type
_entity.pdbx_description
1 polymer ?
#
loop_
_entity_poly.entity_id
_entity_poly.type
_entity_poly.pdbx_seq_one_letter_code
_entity_poly.pdbx_strand_id
1 'polypeptide(L)'
;MTSIKEQAAISRLLSFLQEWDNAGKVARSHILDKFIETNQGKTAPELEQEFSQGASLFLVRLTTSLRITYMTDSCLEKLLRSIGIFLSAVSSNRYLIEFLEVGGVLTLLEILGLE
;
A
#
# COMPACT_ATOMS: atom_id res chain seq x y z
N MET A 1 5.82 23.77 16.16
CA MET A 1 6.10 22.68 17.12
C MET A 1 5.10 21.58 16.86
N THR A 2 5.53 20.42 16.36
CA THR A 2 4.68 19.24 16.25
C THR A 2 4.31 18.75 17.65
N SER A 3 3.07 18.30 17.82
CA SER A 3 2.59 17.75 19.09
C SER A 3 3.27 16.42 19.40
N ILE A 4 3.43 16.08 20.69
CA ILE A 4 3.93 14.77 21.15
C ILE A 4 3.11 13.63 20.51
N LYS A 5 1.81 13.85 20.32
CA LYS A 5 0.91 12.86 19.69
C LYS A 5 1.23 12.66 18.20
N GLU A 6 1.50 13.74 17.47
CA GLU A 6 1.86 13.68 16.05
C GLU A 6 3.20 12.98 15.86
N GLN A 7 4.19 13.30 16.71
CA GLN A 7 5.49 12.65 16.67
C GLN A 7 5.38 11.14 16.89
N ALA A 8 4.57 10.71 17.84
CA ALA A 8 4.34 9.28 18.09
C ALA A 8 3.62 8.58 16.93
N ALA A 9 2.70 9.26 16.24
CA ALA A 9 1.99 8.71 15.09
C ALA A 9 2.94 8.54 13.88
N ILE A 10 3.78 9.56 13.60
CA ILE A 10 4.83 9.48 12.58
C ILE A 10 5.82 8.36 12.90
N SER A 11 6.27 8.21 14.14
CA SER A 11 7.16 7.11 14.52
C SER A 11 6.53 5.74 14.26
N ARG A 12 5.23 5.55 14.54
CA ARG A 12 4.53 4.30 14.24
C ARG A 12 4.46 4.02 12.75
N LEU A 13 4.15 5.04 11.93
CA LEU A 13 4.18 4.91 10.47
C LEU A 13 5.56 4.44 10.00
N LEU A 14 6.64 5.11 10.44
CA LEU A 14 8.00 4.77 10.01
C LEU A 14 8.40 3.35 10.43
N SER A 15 8.04 2.93 11.65
CA SER A 15 8.26 1.55 12.10
C SER A 15 7.50 0.54 11.24
N PHE A 16 6.24 0.82 10.89
CA PHE A 16 5.44 -0.03 10.00
C PHE A 16 6.07 -0.15 8.60
N LEU A 17 6.49 0.97 8.01
CA LEU A 17 7.15 0.95 6.69
C LEU A 17 8.48 0.19 6.74
N GLN A 18 9.25 0.36 7.82
CA GLN A 18 10.49 -0.38 8.03
C GLN A 18 10.23 -1.88 8.24
N GLU A 19 9.15 -2.25 8.91
CA GLU A 19 8.73 -3.65 9.05
C GLU A 19 8.42 -4.26 7.67
N TRP A 20 7.65 -3.56 6.84
CA TRP A 20 7.38 -3.98 5.46
C TRP A 20 8.65 -4.15 4.62
N ASP A 21 9.56 -3.17 4.69
CA ASP A 21 10.78 -3.13 3.90
C ASP A 21 11.71 -4.32 4.27
N ASN A 22 11.77 -4.69 5.55
CA ASN A 22 12.59 -5.81 6.04
C ASN A 22 11.88 -7.18 6.06
N ALA A 23 10.57 -7.22 5.83
CA ALA A 23 9.79 -8.44 5.94
C ALA A 23 10.09 -9.42 4.80
N GLY A 24 10.27 -10.70 5.17
CA GLY A 24 10.26 -11.81 4.23
C GLY A 24 8.83 -12.16 3.77
N LYS A 25 8.72 -13.11 2.83
CA LYS A 25 7.46 -13.50 2.19
C LYS A 25 6.29 -13.75 3.17
N VAL A 26 6.52 -14.56 4.20
CA VAL A 26 5.49 -14.91 5.20
C VAL A 26 5.04 -13.69 6.00
N ALA A 27 6.01 -12.88 6.48
CA ALA A 27 5.72 -11.67 7.24
C ALA A 27 4.97 -10.64 6.39
N ARG A 28 5.35 -10.44 5.12
CA ARG A 28 4.60 -9.57 4.20
C ARG A 28 3.17 -10.06 3.99
N SER A 29 2.95 -11.37 3.89
CA SER A 29 1.60 -11.95 3.80
C SER A 29 0.72 -11.54 5.00
N HIS A 30 1.26 -11.65 6.21
CA HIS A 30 0.54 -11.25 7.43
C HIS A 30 0.31 -9.74 7.53
N ILE A 31 1.29 -8.92 7.12
CA ILE A 31 1.13 -7.46 7.04
C ILE A 31 -0.03 -7.11 6.09
N LEU A 32 -0.10 -7.77 4.93
CA LEU A 32 -1.19 -7.56 3.97
C LEU A 32 -2.54 -8.00 4.52
N ASP A 33 -2.63 -9.16 5.18
CA ASP A 33 -3.89 -9.63 5.81
C ASP A 33 -4.42 -8.59 6.79
N LYS A 34 -3.56 -8.16 7.72
CA LYS A 34 -3.92 -7.15 8.73
C LYS A 34 -4.29 -5.81 8.09
N PHE A 35 -3.57 -5.39 7.06
CA PHE A 35 -3.87 -4.17 6.33
C PHE A 35 -5.27 -4.24 5.69
N ILE A 36 -5.59 -5.35 5.01
CA ILE A 36 -6.87 -5.55 4.34
C ILE A 36 -8.00 -5.54 5.37
N GLU A 37 -7.88 -6.33 6.44
CA GLU A 37 -8.88 -6.41 7.50
C GLU A 37 -9.17 -5.05 8.16
N THR A 38 -8.13 -4.23 8.34
CA THR A 38 -8.24 -2.95 9.05
C THR A 38 -8.74 -1.80 8.16
N ASN A 39 -8.50 -1.86 6.85
CA ASN A 39 -8.67 -0.71 5.96
C ASN A 39 -9.69 -0.90 4.85
N GLN A 40 -10.26 -2.10 4.69
CA GLN A 40 -11.30 -2.32 3.69
C GLN A 40 -12.53 -1.43 3.96
N GLY A 41 -12.96 -0.70 2.93
CA GLY A 41 -14.10 0.22 3.01
C GLY A 41 -13.76 1.64 3.51
N LYS A 42 -12.51 1.93 3.91
CA LYS A 42 -12.09 3.29 4.26
C LYS A 42 -12.01 4.20 3.04
N THR A 43 -12.32 5.47 3.26
CA THR A 43 -12.10 6.58 2.32
C THR A 43 -10.64 7.02 2.30
N ALA A 44 -10.22 7.76 1.27
CA ALA A 44 -8.84 8.24 1.19
C ALA A 44 -8.43 9.13 2.39
N PRO A 45 -9.27 10.06 2.90
CA PRO A 45 -8.95 10.81 4.11
C PRO A 45 -8.78 9.93 5.36
N GLU A 46 -9.57 8.86 5.51
CA GLU A 46 -9.43 7.92 6.62
C GLU A 46 -8.16 7.09 6.52
N LEU A 47 -7.77 6.68 5.31
CA LEU A 47 -6.48 6.04 5.05
C LEU A 47 -5.33 6.97 5.39
N GLU A 48 -5.38 8.24 4.95
CA GLU A 48 -4.35 9.21 5.33
C GLU A 48 -4.31 9.44 6.84
N GLN A 49 -5.45 9.49 7.52
CA GLN A 49 -5.47 9.64 8.97
C GLN A 49 -4.83 8.44 9.67
N GLU A 50 -5.12 7.21 9.25
CA GLU A 50 -4.50 5.99 9.76
C GLU A 50 -2.98 6.02 9.60
N PHE A 51 -2.51 6.51 8.46
CA PHE A 51 -1.09 6.53 8.09
C PHE A 51 -0.42 7.87 8.38
N SER A 52 -0.95 8.72 9.27
CA SER A 52 -0.34 10.01 9.64
C SER A 52 0.02 10.88 8.41
N GLN A 53 -0.87 10.92 7.43
CA GLN A 53 -0.75 11.60 6.13
C GLN A 53 0.35 11.03 5.20
N GLY A 54 0.74 9.78 5.44
CA GLY A 54 1.76 9.06 4.68
C GLY A 54 1.26 7.80 3.98
N ALA A 55 -0.04 7.67 3.69
CA ALA A 55 -0.58 6.42 3.13
C ALA A 55 -0.01 6.13 1.72
N SER A 56 0.23 7.17 0.92
CA SER A 56 0.95 7.10 -0.36
C SER A 56 2.30 6.38 -0.28
N LEU A 57 3.03 6.50 0.84
CA LEU A 57 4.32 5.83 1.01
C LEU A 57 4.19 4.32 1.03
N PHE A 58 3.06 3.80 1.53
CA PHE A 58 2.78 2.39 1.50
C PHE A 58 2.27 1.94 0.13
N LEU A 59 1.43 2.74 -0.54
CA LEU A 59 0.98 2.46 -1.91
C LEU A 59 2.16 2.29 -2.88
N VAL A 60 3.15 3.18 -2.83
CA VAL A 60 4.36 3.08 -3.69
C VAL A 60 5.14 1.79 -3.40
N ARG A 61 5.25 1.38 -2.13
CA ARG A 61 5.90 0.12 -1.74
C ARG A 61 5.14 -1.12 -2.19
N LEU A 62 3.81 -1.10 -2.09
CA LEU A 62 2.95 -2.15 -2.63
C LEU A 62 3.11 -2.26 -4.14
N THR A 63 3.08 -1.13 -4.86
CA THR A 63 3.23 -1.11 -6.32
C THR A 63 4.61 -1.61 -6.76
N THR A 64 5.66 -1.20 -6.05
CA THR A 64 7.03 -1.70 -6.28
C THR A 64 7.12 -3.20 -6.03
N SER A 65 6.50 -3.67 -4.95
CA SER A 65 6.47 -5.09 -4.61
C SER A 65 5.70 -5.89 -5.67
N LEU A 66 4.57 -5.37 -6.17
CA LEU A 66 3.82 -5.99 -7.28
C LEU A 66 4.75 -6.25 -8.46
N ARG A 67 5.44 -5.21 -8.94
CA ARG A 67 6.32 -5.31 -10.11
C ARG A 67 7.45 -6.32 -9.93
N ILE A 68 8.03 -6.39 -8.75
CA ILE A 68 9.18 -7.27 -8.50
C ILE A 68 8.73 -8.73 -8.31
N THR A 69 7.53 -8.95 -7.77
CA THR A 69 7.17 -10.28 -7.24
C THR A 69 6.01 -10.96 -7.98
N TYR A 70 5.27 -10.29 -8.86
CA TYR A 70 4.06 -10.87 -9.47
C TYR A 70 4.31 -12.17 -10.26
N MET A 71 5.50 -12.38 -10.81
CA MET A 71 5.88 -13.61 -11.52
C MET A 71 6.26 -14.79 -10.61
N THR A 72 6.48 -14.56 -9.31
CA THR A 72 7.10 -15.57 -8.42
C THR A 72 6.43 -15.72 -7.05
N ASP A 73 5.56 -14.80 -6.66
CA ASP A 73 4.99 -14.74 -5.31
C ASP A 73 3.58 -15.34 -5.21
N SER A 74 3.34 -16.07 -4.13
CA SER A 74 2.04 -16.64 -3.80
C SER A 74 1.11 -15.64 -3.09
N CYS A 75 1.58 -14.43 -2.78
CA CYS A 75 0.78 -13.38 -2.12
C CYS A 75 0.19 -12.36 -3.11
N LEU A 76 0.23 -12.64 -4.42
CA LEU A 76 -0.25 -11.73 -5.46
C LEU A 76 -1.68 -11.24 -5.21
N GLU A 77 -2.58 -12.14 -4.82
CA GLU A 77 -3.98 -11.80 -4.49
C GLU A 77 -4.06 -10.73 -3.40
N LYS A 78 -3.36 -10.94 -2.27
CA LYS A 78 -3.37 -10.01 -1.14
C LYS A 78 -2.78 -8.66 -1.51
N LEU A 79 -1.75 -8.67 -2.36
CA LEU A 79 -1.10 -7.46 -2.80
C LEU A 79 -1.99 -6.64 -3.74
N LEU A 80 -2.67 -7.29 -4.68
CA LEU A 80 -3.69 -6.67 -5.54
C LEU A 80 -4.87 -6.16 -4.74
N ARG A 81 -5.35 -6.90 -3.74
CA ARG A 81 -6.43 -6.44 -2.82
C ARG A 81 -6.02 -5.20 -2.04
N SER A 82 -4.80 -5.18 -1.50
CA SER A 82 -4.27 -4.02 -0.77
C SER A 82 -4.16 -2.79 -1.68
N ILE A 83 -3.66 -2.93 -2.92
CA ILE A 83 -3.66 -1.84 -3.91
C ILE A 83 -5.09 -1.40 -4.23
N GLY A 84 -6.01 -2.36 -4.39
CA GLY A 84 -7.42 -2.10 -4.64
C GLY A 84 -8.08 -1.21 -3.57
N ILE A 85 -7.72 -1.37 -2.29
CA ILE A 85 -8.21 -0.50 -1.21
C ILE A 85 -7.85 0.97 -1.48
N PHE A 86 -6.63 1.26 -1.92
CA PHE A 86 -6.24 2.63 -2.27
C PHE A 86 -7.00 3.16 -3.49
N LEU A 87 -7.04 2.38 -4.58
CA LEU A 87 -7.57 2.87 -5.84
C LEU A 87 -9.11 3.00 -5.83
N SER A 88 -9.80 2.16 -5.06
CA SER A 88 -11.27 2.17 -4.94
C SER A 88 -11.81 3.05 -3.82
N ALA A 89 -10.95 3.61 -2.96
CA ALA A 89 -11.37 4.50 -1.89
C ALA A 89 -12.08 5.75 -2.44
N VAL A 90 -13.09 6.25 -1.71
CA VAL A 90 -13.70 7.54 -2.03
C VAL A 90 -12.64 8.63 -1.93
N SER A 91 -12.58 9.51 -2.94
CA SER A 91 -11.57 10.57 -3.10
C SER A 91 -10.13 10.06 -3.36
N SER A 92 -9.97 8.93 -4.05
CA SER A 92 -8.67 8.31 -4.38
C SER A 92 -7.86 8.97 -5.51
N ASN A 93 -8.26 10.14 -6.03
CA ASN A 93 -7.63 10.76 -7.21
C ASN A 93 -6.10 10.86 -7.10
N ARG A 94 -5.59 11.23 -5.90
CA ARG A 94 -4.15 11.29 -5.65
C ARG A 94 -3.48 9.93 -5.79
N TYR A 95 -4.06 8.88 -5.21
CA TYR A 95 -3.54 7.51 -5.30
C TYR A 95 -3.57 6.98 -6.73
N LEU A 96 -4.60 7.30 -7.51
CA LEU A 96 -4.68 6.93 -8.92
C LEU A 96 -3.55 7.58 -9.72
N ILE A 97 -3.30 8.88 -9.51
CA ILE A 97 -2.20 9.60 -10.17
C ILE A 97 -0.85 8.98 -9.78
N GLU A 98 -0.59 8.83 -8.48
CA GLU A 98 0.67 8.26 -7.98
C GLU A 98 0.90 6.84 -8.51
N PHE A 99 -0.15 6.00 -8.57
CA PHE A 99 -0.09 4.65 -9.12
C PHE A 99 0.23 4.64 -10.61
N LEU A 100 -0.35 5.58 -11.38
CA LEU A 100 -0.04 5.75 -12.81
C LEU A 100 1.40 6.22 -13.02
N GLU A 101 1.85 7.21 -12.26
CA GLU A 101 3.18 7.82 -12.39
C GLU A 101 4.31 6.83 -12.12
N VAL A 102 4.12 5.91 -11.18
CA VAL A 102 5.12 4.86 -10.92
C VAL A 102 5.00 3.67 -11.88
N GLY A 103 4.07 3.70 -12.84
CA GLY A 103 3.85 2.66 -13.85
C GLY A 103 3.11 1.43 -13.33
N GLY A 104 2.28 1.57 -12.30
CA GLY A 104 1.51 0.46 -11.72
C GLY A 104 0.54 -0.17 -12.71
N VAL A 105 -0.06 0.63 -13.59
CA VAL A 105 -0.99 0.13 -14.63
C VAL A 105 -0.30 -0.77 -15.64
N LEU A 106 0.94 -0.49 -16.04
CA LEU A 106 1.70 -1.34 -16.97
C LEU A 106 1.88 -2.74 -16.36
N THR A 107 2.30 -2.81 -15.10
CA THR A 107 2.42 -4.09 -14.39
C THR A 107 1.09 -4.85 -14.31
N LEU A 108 -0.06 -4.16 -14.18
CA LEU A 108 -1.36 -4.83 -14.23
C LEU A 108 -1.69 -5.37 -15.63
N LEU A 109 -1.34 -4.65 -16.70
CA LEU A 109 -1.51 -5.12 -18.07
C LEU A 109 -0.64 -6.34 -18.35
N GLU A 110 0.61 -6.32 -17.90
CA GLU A 110 1.55 -7.44 -17.98
C GLU A 110 1.00 -8.70 -17.28
N ILE A 111 0.46 -8.55 -16.07
CA ILE A 111 -0.19 -9.64 -15.32
C ILE A 111 -1.37 -10.24 -16.11
N LEU A 112 -2.12 -9.42 -16.85
CA LEU A 112 -3.24 -9.85 -17.68
C LEU A 112 -2.81 -10.41 -19.04
N GLY A 113 -1.52 -10.33 -19.40
CA GLY A 113 -1.02 -10.71 -20.72
C GLY A 113 -1.45 -9.75 -21.84
N LEU A 114 -1.62 -8.48 -21.51
CA LEU A 114 -2.11 -7.43 -22.41
C LEU A 114 -1.05 -6.39 -22.80
N GLU A 115 0.21 -6.62 -22.40
CA GLU A 115 1.38 -5.81 -22.79
C GLU A 115 2.25 -6.53 -23.82
#